data_AF-A0A3M1W445-F1
#
_entry.id   AF-A0A3M1W445-F1
#
_cell.length_a   1.000
_cell.length_b   1.000
_cell.length_c   1.000
_cell.angle_alpha   90.00
_cell.angle_beta   90.00
_cell.angle_gamma   90.00
#
_symmetry.space_group_name_H-M   'P 1'
#
loop_
_entity.id
_entity.type
_entity.pdbx_description
1 polymer ?
#
loop_
_entity_poly.entity_id
_entity_poly.type
_entity_poly.pdbx_seq_one_letter_code
_entity_poly.pdbx_strand_id
1 'polypeptide(L)'
;MPTLRSLLKFLVDKEASDLHLKPMRPPLVRLKGRLLPLKAPPFRPEDLDRMLREILTPQQQRILEEKLCVEFGHSVGGMSRFRATIFYQRGTLGAVFRRVPIHFPTIDEWGLPEAIKELADLRQGLVIITGPTGSGKSSTLAALIHEIISKRLVHVVTIEDPIEFLLTDGLGVVTQREVGSDTTSFPDALRNALRQDPDVIMVGENRDLETMETTLTAAETGHLVLTTLHTNSAAQTIDRIIDMYPAEQQRQVRQQLSHVLQAVVSMQLVERADGSGLVAAVEILRATPRISKLIRDGNIGELQEEMERSVSYHRMQTMNQSLAALVVNRVITRERALEASPNPGDLDLLLRKLLYSANATDAPGEEQEMASDADFSRIHRLMEIERLYDELQERHQQAIAERDARIAELQAQLDQLRNADAEQDQRLRALQDERDRIARAMEAQRAEYEAKIERLQARVRELSTETAGRGGLFRR
;
A
#
# COMPACT_ATOMS: atom_id res chain seq x y z
N MET A 1 16.76 -53.54 -12.19
CA MET A 1 16.70 -52.44 -11.19
C MET A 1 15.97 -51.26 -11.84
N PRO A 2 15.18 -50.46 -11.09
CA PRO A 2 14.60 -49.25 -11.66
C PRO A 2 15.72 -48.30 -12.12
N THR A 3 15.56 -47.69 -13.28
CA THR A 3 16.51 -46.68 -13.80
C THR A 3 16.24 -45.33 -13.15
N LEU A 4 17.25 -44.46 -13.04
CA LEU A 4 17.04 -43.10 -12.52
C LEU A 4 15.93 -42.36 -13.28
N ARG A 5 15.94 -42.43 -14.62
CA ARG A 5 14.90 -41.85 -15.46
C ARG A 5 13.49 -42.32 -15.09
N SER A 6 13.31 -43.61 -14.77
CA SER A 6 12.00 -44.13 -14.35
C SER A 6 11.55 -43.61 -12.98
N LEU A 7 12.49 -43.41 -12.05
CA LEU A 7 12.21 -42.87 -10.72
C LEU A 7 11.88 -41.36 -10.78
N LEU A 8 12.61 -40.61 -11.60
CA LEU A 8 12.34 -39.20 -11.87
C LEU A 8 11.01 -39.01 -12.59
N LYS A 9 10.68 -39.88 -13.55
CA LYS A 9 9.36 -39.88 -14.18
C LYS A 9 8.24 -40.11 -13.15
N PHE A 10 8.42 -41.09 -12.26
CA PHE A 10 7.46 -41.32 -11.18
C PHE A 10 7.28 -40.09 -10.28
N LEU A 11 8.36 -39.37 -9.99
CA LEU A 11 8.32 -38.12 -9.21
C LEU A 11 7.42 -37.08 -9.87
N VAL A 12 7.53 -36.92 -11.21
CA VAL A 12 6.69 -36.02 -12.00
C VAL A 12 5.25 -36.49 -12.04
N ASP A 13 5.00 -37.76 -12.42
CA ASP A 13 3.65 -38.34 -12.60
C ASP A 13 2.83 -38.34 -11.29
N LYS A 14 3.49 -38.33 -10.14
CA LYS A 14 2.85 -38.30 -8.81
C LYS A 14 2.92 -36.94 -8.13
N GLU A 15 3.43 -35.93 -8.80
CA GLU A 15 3.63 -34.59 -8.23
C GLU A 15 4.35 -34.60 -6.88
N ALA A 16 5.30 -35.50 -6.73
CA ALA A 16 6.13 -35.59 -5.54
C ALA A 16 7.23 -34.52 -5.59
N SER A 17 7.61 -33.98 -4.42
CA SER A 17 8.55 -32.86 -4.33
C SER A 17 10.00 -33.31 -4.44
N ASP A 18 10.34 -34.42 -3.76
CA ASP A 18 11.71 -34.90 -3.64
C ASP A 18 11.80 -36.42 -3.80
N LEU A 19 12.86 -36.91 -4.45
CA LEU A 19 13.29 -38.30 -4.51
C LEU A 19 14.59 -38.44 -3.70
N HIS A 20 14.60 -39.34 -2.71
CA HIS A 20 15.77 -39.67 -1.92
C HIS A 20 16.26 -41.07 -2.27
N LEU A 21 17.55 -41.16 -2.61
CA LEU A 21 18.23 -42.41 -2.93
C LEU A 21 19.31 -42.68 -1.89
N LYS A 22 19.27 -43.87 -1.30
CA LYS A 22 20.21 -44.33 -0.29
C LYS A 22 20.50 -45.82 -0.50
N PRO A 23 21.75 -46.27 -0.36
CA PRO A 23 22.09 -47.68 -0.43
C PRO A 23 21.31 -48.51 0.58
N MET A 24 21.00 -49.75 0.21
CA MET A 24 20.32 -50.75 1.03
C MET A 24 18.92 -50.33 1.50
N ARG A 25 18.32 -49.31 0.87
CA ARG A 25 16.93 -48.93 1.06
C ARG A 25 16.20 -48.77 -0.27
N PRO A 26 14.88 -49.00 -0.30
CA PRO A 26 14.09 -48.65 -1.46
C PRO A 26 14.17 -47.14 -1.69
N PRO A 27 14.02 -46.68 -2.95
CA PRO A 27 13.83 -45.26 -3.24
C PRO A 27 12.69 -44.68 -2.41
N LEU A 28 12.92 -43.50 -1.83
CA LEU A 28 11.92 -42.80 -1.02
C LEU A 28 11.48 -41.55 -1.78
N VAL A 29 10.19 -41.25 -1.77
CA VAL A 29 9.65 -40.02 -2.36
C VAL A 29 8.93 -39.20 -1.30
N ARG A 30 9.01 -37.88 -1.41
CA ARG A 30 8.21 -36.97 -0.60
C ARG A 30 6.94 -36.60 -1.34
N LEU A 31 5.80 -37.08 -0.83
CA LEU A 31 4.49 -36.81 -1.40
C LEU A 31 3.65 -36.07 -0.34
N LYS A 32 3.18 -34.86 -0.66
CA LYS A 32 2.41 -34.00 0.25
C LYS A 32 3.06 -33.89 1.64
N GLY A 33 4.36 -33.61 1.66
CA GLY A 33 5.18 -33.46 2.87
C GLY A 33 5.62 -34.77 3.54
N ARG A 34 5.00 -35.92 3.21
CA ARG A 34 5.31 -37.22 3.84
C ARG A 34 6.32 -38.02 3.02
N LEU A 35 7.31 -38.62 3.70
CA LEU A 35 8.32 -39.46 3.06
C LEU A 35 7.83 -40.91 2.97
N LEU A 36 7.70 -41.44 1.75
CA LEU A 36 7.12 -42.75 1.47
C LEU A 36 8.07 -43.63 0.65
N PRO A 37 8.23 -44.92 1.00
CA PRO A 37 9.01 -45.86 0.19
C PRO A 37 8.26 -46.26 -1.07
N LEU A 38 8.97 -46.30 -2.19
CA LEU A 38 8.47 -46.89 -3.42
C LEU A 38 8.51 -48.41 -3.35
N LYS A 39 7.56 -49.05 -4.04
CA LYS A 39 7.55 -50.51 -4.24
C LYS A 39 8.62 -50.92 -5.26
N ALA A 40 9.88 -50.79 -4.87
CA ALA A 40 11.05 -51.13 -5.67
C ALA A 40 12.12 -51.80 -4.79
N PRO A 41 12.96 -52.69 -5.36
CA PRO A 41 14.04 -53.31 -4.60
C PRO A 41 15.06 -52.26 -4.13
N PRO A 42 15.74 -52.48 -2.99
CA PRO A 42 16.80 -51.59 -2.54
C PRO A 42 18.01 -51.64 -3.48
N PHE A 43 18.70 -50.50 -3.62
CA PHE A 43 19.93 -50.43 -4.40
C PHE A 43 21.12 -50.97 -3.60
N ARG A 44 21.98 -51.75 -4.26
CA ARG A 44 23.32 -52.05 -3.73
C ARG A 44 24.21 -50.81 -3.85
N PRO A 45 25.22 -50.62 -2.97
CA PRO A 45 26.10 -49.46 -3.02
C PRO A 45 26.74 -49.22 -4.39
N GLU A 46 27.23 -50.27 -5.04
CA GLU A 46 27.94 -50.20 -6.32
C GLU A 46 27.00 -49.82 -7.48
N ASP A 47 25.76 -50.33 -7.45
CA ASP A 47 24.74 -50.00 -8.45
C ASP A 47 24.29 -48.54 -8.36
N LEU A 48 24.12 -48.04 -7.12
CA LEU A 48 23.77 -46.65 -6.89
C LEU A 48 24.92 -45.71 -7.27
N ASP A 49 26.16 -46.06 -6.91
CA ASP A 49 27.35 -45.27 -7.26
C ASP A 49 27.48 -45.11 -8.79
N ARG A 50 27.40 -46.22 -9.54
CA ARG A 50 27.42 -46.18 -11.01
C ARG A 50 26.29 -45.29 -11.57
N MET A 51 25.05 -45.49 -11.11
CA MET A 51 23.89 -44.74 -11.59
C MET A 51 24.01 -43.22 -11.32
N LEU A 52 24.57 -42.83 -10.17
CA LEU A 52 24.73 -41.43 -9.81
C LEU A 52 25.91 -40.77 -10.55
N ARG A 53 27.01 -41.49 -10.79
CA ARG A 53 28.16 -40.96 -11.53
C ARG A 53 27.88 -40.76 -13.01
N GLU A 54 27.00 -41.58 -13.60
CA GLU A 54 26.59 -41.47 -15.01
C GLU A 54 25.94 -40.13 -15.36
N ILE A 55 25.32 -39.44 -14.40
CA ILE A 55 24.67 -38.14 -14.63
C ILE A 55 25.57 -36.94 -14.36
N LEU A 56 26.77 -37.16 -13.82
CA LEU A 56 27.71 -36.09 -13.49
C LEU A 56 28.62 -35.77 -14.68
N THR A 57 28.84 -34.49 -14.93
CA THR A 57 29.89 -34.05 -15.86
C THR A 57 31.28 -34.34 -15.25
N PRO A 58 32.35 -34.39 -16.07
CA PRO A 58 33.71 -34.57 -15.55
C PRO A 58 34.11 -33.53 -14.49
N GLN A 59 33.62 -32.29 -14.61
CA GLN A 59 33.86 -31.25 -13.62
C GLN A 59 33.10 -31.52 -12.32
N GLN A 60 31.83 -31.90 -12.39
CA GLN A 60 31.03 -32.24 -11.21
C GLN A 60 31.55 -33.50 -10.49
N GLN A 61 32.09 -34.47 -11.23
CA GLN A 61 32.75 -35.64 -10.65
C GLN A 61 33.98 -35.24 -9.83
N ARG A 62 34.82 -34.34 -10.34
CA ARG A 62 35.97 -33.79 -9.57
C ARG A 62 35.51 -33.06 -8.31
N ILE A 63 34.47 -32.23 -8.41
CA ILE A 63 33.90 -31.53 -7.25
C ILE A 63 33.40 -32.54 -6.20
N LEU A 64 32.71 -33.60 -6.62
CA LEU A 64 32.25 -34.66 -5.72
C LEU A 64 33.43 -35.38 -5.04
N GLU A 65 34.53 -35.63 -5.75
CA GLU A 65 35.71 -36.29 -5.19
C GLU A 65 36.48 -35.39 -4.21
N GLU A 66 36.58 -34.09 -4.51
CA GLU A 66 37.29 -33.11 -3.67
C GLU A 66 36.48 -32.66 -2.45
N LYS A 67 35.19 -32.34 -2.65
CA LYS A 67 34.31 -31.76 -1.62
C LYS A 67 33.38 -32.78 -0.96
N LEU A 68 33.35 -34.02 -1.45
CA LEU A 68 32.47 -35.09 -0.98
C LEU A 68 30.96 -34.80 -1.15
N CYS A 69 30.62 -33.72 -1.87
CA CYS A 69 29.27 -33.26 -2.15
C CYS A 69 29.26 -32.43 -3.44
N VAL A 70 28.23 -32.58 -4.27
CA VAL A 70 28.00 -31.76 -5.46
C VAL A 70 26.51 -31.47 -5.64
N GLU A 71 26.19 -30.22 -5.98
CA GLU A 71 24.85 -29.75 -6.29
C GLU A 71 24.81 -29.26 -7.74
N PHE A 72 23.73 -29.58 -8.48
CA PHE A 72 23.59 -29.21 -9.89
C PHE A 72 22.14 -29.38 -10.39
N GLY A 73 21.80 -28.70 -11.48
CA GLY A 73 20.59 -28.96 -12.25
C GLY A 73 20.74 -30.19 -13.17
N HIS A 74 19.75 -31.08 -13.15
CA HIS A 74 19.64 -32.22 -14.04
C HIS A 74 18.33 -32.14 -14.84
N SER A 75 18.45 -31.98 -16.16
CA SER A 75 17.29 -31.90 -17.07
C SER A 75 17.05 -33.24 -17.75
N VAL A 76 15.81 -33.74 -17.69
CA VAL A 76 15.40 -34.95 -18.41
C VAL A 76 14.45 -34.55 -19.54
N GLY A 77 14.92 -34.71 -20.78
CA GLY A 77 14.15 -34.33 -21.97
C GLY A 77 12.75 -34.96 -22.01
N GLY A 78 11.73 -34.11 -22.23
CA GLY A 78 10.32 -34.49 -22.24
C GLY A 78 9.71 -34.77 -20.86
N MET A 79 10.38 -34.38 -19.76
CA MET A 79 9.86 -34.51 -18.40
C MET A 79 9.94 -33.18 -17.64
N SER A 80 11.01 -32.97 -16.88
CA SER A 80 11.18 -31.83 -15.98
C SER A 80 12.67 -31.58 -15.75
N ARG A 81 13.00 -30.41 -15.21
CA ARG A 81 14.29 -30.17 -14.55
C ARG A 81 14.20 -30.58 -13.09
N PHE A 82 15.32 -31.05 -12.55
CA PHE A 82 15.48 -31.44 -11.16
C PHE A 82 16.73 -30.77 -10.60
N ARG A 83 16.68 -30.33 -9.34
CA ARG A 83 17.89 -30.02 -8.58
C ARG A 83 18.38 -31.29 -7.93
N ALA A 84 19.63 -31.66 -8.17
CA ALA A 84 20.24 -32.85 -7.61
C ALA A 84 21.35 -32.45 -6.63
N THR A 85 21.36 -33.09 -5.46
CA THR A 85 22.48 -33.07 -4.52
C THR A 85 22.97 -34.51 -4.36
N ILE A 86 24.22 -34.78 -4.73
CA ILE A 86 24.89 -36.07 -4.54
C ILE A 86 25.98 -35.90 -3.50
N PHE A 87 26.04 -36.80 -2.52
CA PHE A 87 26.95 -36.67 -1.37
C PHE A 87 27.39 -38.02 -0.84
N TYR A 88 28.53 -38.05 -0.15
CA TYR A 88 28.98 -39.23 0.59
C TYR A 88 28.29 -39.32 1.96
N GLN A 89 27.80 -40.51 2.29
CA GLN A 89 27.32 -40.87 3.62
C GLN A 89 27.87 -42.24 4.02
N ARG A 90 28.64 -42.29 5.11
CA ARG A 90 29.28 -43.51 5.64
C ARG A 90 30.07 -44.29 4.58
N GLY A 91 30.82 -43.59 3.72
CA GLY A 91 31.63 -44.20 2.67
C GLY A 91 30.87 -44.65 1.42
N THR A 92 29.59 -44.30 1.28
CA THR A 92 28.75 -44.65 0.11
C THR A 92 28.03 -43.41 -0.42
N LEU A 93 27.73 -43.37 -1.72
CA LEU A 93 26.96 -42.26 -2.29
C LEU A 93 25.47 -42.34 -1.91
N GLY A 94 24.91 -41.18 -1.63
CA GLY A 94 23.47 -40.92 -1.58
C GLY A 94 23.12 -39.73 -2.47
N ALA A 95 21.82 -39.60 -2.79
CA ALA A 95 21.35 -38.50 -3.60
C ALA A 95 19.96 -38.02 -3.18
N VAL A 96 19.70 -36.73 -3.39
CA VAL A 96 18.37 -36.13 -3.32
C VAL A 96 18.11 -35.39 -4.62
N PHE A 97 16.98 -35.66 -5.25
CA PHE A 97 16.50 -34.94 -6.42
C PHE A 97 15.23 -34.20 -6.06
N ARG A 98 15.22 -32.88 -6.21
CA ARG A 98 14.04 -32.04 -6.03
C ARG A 98 13.50 -31.65 -7.40
N ARG A 99 12.19 -31.79 -7.61
CA ARG A 99 11.54 -31.32 -8.84
C ARG A 99 11.56 -29.79 -8.90
N VAL A 100 12.01 -29.23 -10.02
CA VAL A 100 11.91 -27.78 -10.30
C VAL A 100 10.54 -27.51 -10.92
N PRO A 101 9.68 -26.69 -10.29
CA PRO A 101 8.35 -26.38 -10.81
C PRO A 101 8.42 -25.55 -12.10
N ILE A 102 7.51 -25.87 -13.03
CA ILE A 102 7.23 -25.07 -14.25
C ILE A 102 5.99 -24.19 -14.01
N HIS A 103 4.98 -24.75 -13.35
CA HIS A 103 3.80 -24.02 -12.93
C HIS A 103 4.00 -23.51 -11.51
N PHE A 104 3.85 -22.20 -11.34
CA PHE A 104 3.91 -21.50 -10.08
C PHE A 104 2.81 -20.42 -10.06
N PRO A 105 2.28 -20.05 -8.88
CA PRO A 105 1.24 -19.04 -8.79
C PRO A 105 1.70 -17.66 -9.28
N THR A 106 0.77 -16.91 -9.85
CA THR A 106 0.94 -15.50 -10.24
C THR A 106 1.01 -14.58 -9.01
N ILE A 107 1.34 -13.29 -9.22
CA ILE A 107 1.36 -12.29 -8.14
C ILE A 107 0.00 -12.22 -7.44
N ASP A 108 -1.09 -12.26 -8.20
CA ASP A 108 -2.46 -12.20 -7.67
C ASP A 108 -2.81 -13.48 -6.90
N GLU A 109 -2.44 -14.66 -7.42
CA GLU A 109 -2.71 -15.95 -6.77
C GLU A 109 -1.92 -16.14 -5.48
N TRP A 110 -0.72 -15.55 -5.39
CA TRP A 110 0.03 -15.46 -4.13
C TRP A 110 -0.61 -14.50 -3.11
N GLY A 111 -1.56 -13.65 -3.55
CA GLY A 111 -2.15 -12.60 -2.74
C GLY A 111 -1.16 -11.49 -2.39
N LEU A 112 -0.22 -11.18 -3.30
CA LEU A 112 0.77 -10.13 -3.10
C LEU A 112 0.18 -8.74 -3.41
N PRO A 113 0.62 -7.65 -2.73
CA PRO A 113 0.11 -6.31 -2.99
C PRO A 113 0.31 -5.86 -4.44
N GLU A 114 -0.65 -5.11 -4.98
CA GLU A 114 -0.62 -4.56 -6.36
C GLU A 114 0.65 -3.74 -6.63
N ALA A 115 1.20 -3.09 -5.59
CA ALA A 115 2.46 -2.36 -5.68
C ALA A 115 3.64 -3.21 -6.19
N ILE A 116 3.62 -4.53 -5.95
CA ILE A 116 4.63 -5.47 -6.48
C ILE A 116 4.37 -5.75 -7.96
N LYS A 117 3.10 -5.88 -8.36
CA LYS A 117 2.71 -6.07 -9.77
C LYS A 117 3.10 -4.90 -10.65
N GLU A 118 2.96 -3.67 -10.15
CA GLU A 118 3.39 -2.43 -10.82
C GLU A 118 4.90 -2.41 -11.10
N LEU A 119 5.72 -3.19 -10.39
CA LEU A 119 7.17 -3.28 -10.66
C LEU A 119 7.44 -3.91 -12.03
N ALA A 120 6.50 -4.69 -12.57
CA ALA A 120 6.62 -5.28 -13.92
C ALA A 120 6.56 -4.22 -15.03
N ASP A 121 6.02 -3.03 -14.73
CA ASP A 121 5.90 -1.92 -15.68
C ASP A 121 7.15 -1.06 -15.75
N LEU A 122 8.11 -1.25 -14.83
CA LEU A 122 9.39 -0.56 -14.87
C LEU A 122 10.18 -0.92 -16.14
N ARG A 123 10.88 0.07 -16.69
CA ARG A 123 11.70 -0.10 -17.91
C ARG A 123 13.19 -0.19 -17.61
N GLN A 124 13.64 0.41 -16.52
CA GLN A 124 15.04 0.46 -16.13
C GLN A 124 15.19 0.66 -14.62
N GLY A 125 16.40 0.48 -14.12
CA GLY A 125 16.76 0.69 -12.72
C GLY A 125 16.78 -0.61 -11.92
N LEU A 126 16.89 -0.50 -10.60
CA LEU A 126 17.15 -1.62 -9.69
C LEU A 126 15.94 -1.90 -8.78
N VAL A 127 15.43 -3.13 -8.83
CA VAL A 127 14.44 -3.65 -7.90
C VAL A 127 15.06 -4.75 -7.06
N ILE A 128 14.92 -4.64 -5.75
CA ILE A 128 15.55 -5.57 -4.80
C ILE A 128 14.47 -6.27 -3.98
N ILE A 129 14.41 -7.60 -4.05
CA ILE A 129 13.53 -8.42 -3.21
C ILE A 129 14.35 -9.05 -2.09
N THR A 130 14.00 -8.78 -0.84
CA THR A 130 14.79 -9.18 0.33
C THR A 130 13.98 -10.01 1.33
N GLY A 131 14.67 -10.56 2.33
CA GLY A 131 14.10 -11.39 3.37
C GLY A 131 14.95 -12.63 3.66
N PRO A 132 14.63 -13.36 4.73
CA PRO A 132 15.37 -14.57 5.11
C PRO A 132 15.20 -15.69 4.09
N THR A 133 15.97 -16.77 4.25
CA THR A 133 15.80 -17.97 3.44
C THR A 133 14.38 -18.54 3.63
N GLY A 134 13.72 -18.86 2.52
CA GLY A 134 12.34 -19.36 2.56
C GLY A 134 11.26 -18.27 2.70
N SER A 135 11.58 -16.98 2.57
CA SER A 135 10.58 -15.89 2.64
C SER A 135 9.76 -15.68 1.36
N GLY A 136 9.95 -16.51 0.33
CA GLY A 136 9.23 -16.40 -0.94
C GLY A 136 9.91 -15.55 -2.03
N LYS A 137 11.14 -15.04 -1.82
CA LYS A 137 11.86 -14.18 -2.80
C LYS A 137 11.91 -14.75 -4.22
N SER A 138 12.36 -16.00 -4.37
CA SER A 138 12.48 -16.64 -5.68
C SER A 138 11.11 -16.84 -6.34
N SER A 139 10.08 -17.17 -5.55
CA SER A 139 8.69 -17.27 -6.04
C SER A 139 8.17 -15.93 -6.54
N THR A 140 8.41 -14.86 -5.80
CA THR A 140 8.01 -13.50 -6.19
C THR A 140 8.76 -13.03 -7.43
N LEU A 141 10.08 -13.28 -7.53
CA LEU A 141 10.84 -12.97 -8.74
C LEU A 141 10.33 -13.75 -9.96
N ALA A 142 10.03 -15.04 -9.80
CA ALA A 142 9.47 -15.83 -10.88
C ALA A 142 8.10 -15.29 -11.35
N ALA A 143 7.21 -14.96 -10.40
CA ALA A 143 5.91 -14.35 -10.68
C ALA A 143 6.06 -12.97 -11.35
N LEU A 144 7.02 -12.16 -10.91
CA LEU A 144 7.30 -10.84 -11.48
C LEU A 144 7.86 -10.92 -12.89
N ILE A 145 8.80 -11.84 -13.15
CA ILE A 145 9.33 -12.06 -14.50
C ILE A 145 8.22 -12.58 -15.41
N HIS A 146 7.39 -13.51 -14.93
CA HIS A 146 6.23 -14.00 -15.66
C HIS A 146 5.26 -12.87 -16.05
N GLU A 147 4.99 -11.94 -15.14
CA GLU A 147 4.17 -10.75 -15.41
C GLU A 147 4.81 -9.85 -16.48
N ILE A 148 6.13 -9.64 -16.42
CA ILE A 148 6.89 -8.84 -17.40
C ILE A 148 6.78 -9.45 -18.80
N ILE A 149 7.11 -10.72 -18.96
CA ILE A 149 7.13 -11.40 -20.27
C ILE A 149 5.71 -11.64 -20.82
N SER A 150 4.69 -11.65 -19.97
CA SER A 150 3.30 -11.75 -20.41
C SER A 150 2.76 -10.44 -20.99
N LYS A 151 3.36 -9.30 -20.62
CA LYS A 151 2.94 -7.95 -21.03
C LYS A 151 3.81 -7.33 -22.13
N ARG A 152 5.07 -7.74 -22.27
CA ARG A 152 6.06 -7.02 -23.08
C ARG A 152 6.90 -7.94 -23.96
N LEU A 153 7.21 -7.45 -25.15
CA LEU A 153 8.23 -8.01 -26.05
C LEU A 153 9.60 -7.58 -25.54
N VAL A 154 10.16 -8.36 -24.61
CA VAL A 154 11.46 -8.09 -23.98
C VAL A 154 12.29 -9.37 -23.92
N HIS A 155 13.60 -9.19 -23.87
CA HIS A 155 14.55 -10.25 -23.55
C HIS A 155 14.93 -10.20 -22.07
N VAL A 156 14.58 -11.27 -21.33
CA VAL A 156 14.95 -11.46 -19.93
C VAL A 156 16.12 -12.43 -19.84
N VAL A 157 17.19 -12.06 -19.14
CA VAL A 157 18.28 -12.97 -18.78
C VAL A 157 18.29 -13.19 -17.27
N THR A 158 18.22 -14.45 -16.82
CA THR A 158 18.37 -14.80 -15.40
C THR A 158 19.70 -15.48 -15.14
N ILE A 159 20.31 -15.18 -14.00
CA ILE A 159 21.54 -15.79 -13.51
C ILE A 159 21.24 -16.34 -12.12
N GLU A 160 21.30 -17.65 -11.95
CA GLU A 160 20.79 -18.35 -10.75
C GLU A 160 21.78 -19.41 -10.26
N ASP A 161 21.77 -19.70 -8.95
CA ASP A 161 22.63 -20.72 -8.33
C ASP A 161 21.86 -21.49 -7.24
N PRO A 162 21.13 -22.57 -7.58
CA PRO A 162 20.75 -23.00 -8.93
C PRO A 162 19.38 -22.44 -9.36
N ILE A 163 18.90 -22.83 -10.55
CA ILE A 163 17.57 -22.42 -11.05
C ILE A 163 16.46 -23.01 -10.16
N GLU A 164 15.62 -22.14 -9.59
CA GLU A 164 14.54 -22.55 -8.65
C GLU A 164 13.17 -22.72 -9.34
N PHE A 165 12.94 -21.99 -10.43
CA PHE A 165 11.71 -22.07 -11.24
C PHE A 165 12.08 -22.12 -12.72
N LEU A 166 11.41 -22.97 -13.48
CA LEU A 166 11.52 -22.94 -14.93
C LEU A 166 10.53 -21.91 -15.49
N LEU A 167 11.07 -20.89 -16.14
CA LEU A 167 10.31 -19.84 -16.78
C LEU A 167 10.09 -20.22 -18.25
N THR A 168 8.83 -20.18 -18.68
CA THR A 168 8.46 -20.39 -20.09
C THR A 168 8.30 -19.04 -20.77
N ASP A 169 8.69 -18.98 -22.04
CA ASP A 169 8.49 -17.78 -22.87
C ASP A 169 7.01 -17.35 -22.89
N GLY A 170 6.79 -16.04 -22.96
CA GLY A 170 5.48 -15.40 -23.10
C GLY A 170 5.41 -14.59 -24.40
N LEU A 171 5.03 -13.32 -24.30
CA LEU A 171 5.35 -12.34 -25.35
C LEU A 171 6.86 -12.09 -25.41
N GLY A 172 7.50 -11.97 -24.25
CA GLY A 172 8.95 -11.90 -24.10
C GLY A 172 9.62 -13.26 -24.05
N VAL A 173 10.94 -13.26 -24.23
CA VAL A 173 11.80 -14.46 -24.21
C VAL A 173 12.64 -14.48 -22.93
N VAL A 174 12.81 -15.67 -22.35
CA VAL A 174 13.61 -15.86 -21.13
C VAL A 174 14.82 -16.76 -21.40
N THR A 175 16.02 -16.25 -21.11
CA THR A 175 17.26 -17.01 -21.10
C THR A 175 17.72 -17.22 -19.66
N GLN A 176 17.51 -18.43 -19.12
CA GLN A 176 17.97 -18.78 -17.76
C GLN A 176 19.37 -19.40 -17.80
N ARG A 177 20.28 -18.91 -16.95
CA ARG A 177 21.66 -19.41 -16.85
C ARG A 177 21.99 -19.82 -15.42
N GLU A 178 22.37 -21.09 -15.25
CA GLU A 178 22.76 -21.64 -13.95
C GLU A 178 24.28 -21.52 -13.74
N VAL A 179 24.70 -20.97 -12.61
CA VAL A 179 26.12 -20.93 -12.20
C VAL A 179 26.63 -22.35 -11.96
N GLY A 180 27.82 -22.65 -12.48
CA GLY A 180 28.43 -23.98 -12.42
C GLY A 180 28.02 -24.92 -13.57
N SER A 181 26.96 -24.61 -14.32
CA SER A 181 26.53 -25.35 -15.52
C SER A 181 26.71 -24.51 -16.79
N ASP A 182 26.04 -23.36 -16.85
CA ASP A 182 25.91 -22.52 -18.07
C ASP A 182 26.82 -21.30 -18.03
N THR A 183 27.44 -21.05 -16.87
CA THR A 183 28.39 -19.97 -16.59
C THR A 183 29.28 -20.33 -15.41
N THR A 184 30.47 -19.73 -15.31
CA THR A 184 31.45 -20.00 -14.25
C THR A 184 31.15 -19.30 -12.93
N SER A 185 30.65 -18.06 -13.00
CA SER A 185 30.41 -17.20 -11.84
C SER A 185 29.29 -16.19 -12.13
N PHE A 186 28.76 -15.56 -11.07
CA PHE A 186 27.81 -14.45 -11.21
C PHE A 186 28.41 -13.24 -11.94
N PRO A 187 29.61 -12.73 -11.58
CA PRO A 187 30.23 -11.61 -12.30
C PRO A 187 30.43 -11.89 -13.80
N ASP A 188 30.93 -13.08 -14.16
CA ASP A 188 31.15 -13.44 -15.56
C ASP A 188 29.83 -13.56 -16.32
N ALA A 189 28.82 -14.18 -15.69
CA ALA A 189 27.49 -14.30 -16.28
C ALA A 189 26.89 -12.93 -16.58
N LEU A 190 26.99 -12.01 -15.63
CA LEU A 190 26.40 -10.67 -15.69
C LEU A 190 27.10 -9.79 -16.73
N ARG A 191 28.43 -9.81 -16.78
CA ARG A 191 29.20 -9.11 -17.84
C ARG A 191 28.84 -9.61 -19.23
N ASN A 192 28.67 -10.93 -19.38
CA ASN A 192 28.29 -11.52 -20.65
C ASN A 192 26.84 -11.19 -21.01
N ALA A 193 25.94 -11.18 -20.03
CA ALA A 193 24.53 -10.82 -20.21
C ALA A 193 24.38 -9.43 -20.84
N LEU A 194 25.18 -8.44 -20.44
CA LEU A 194 25.17 -7.09 -21.03
C LEU A 194 25.47 -7.05 -22.55
N ARG A 195 25.97 -8.15 -23.13
CA ARG A 195 26.23 -8.29 -24.58
C ARG A 195 25.24 -9.22 -25.28
N GLN A 196 24.22 -9.69 -24.56
CA GLN A 196 23.17 -10.58 -25.06
C GLN A 196 21.89 -9.83 -25.44
N ASP A 197 21.96 -8.49 -25.56
CA ASP A 197 20.80 -7.62 -25.83
C ASP A 197 19.65 -7.84 -24.83
N PRO A 198 19.88 -7.82 -23.49
CA PRO A 198 18.81 -7.97 -22.52
C PRO A 198 18.08 -6.64 -22.31
N ASP A 199 16.78 -6.69 -22.04
CA ASP A 199 16.02 -5.57 -21.48
C ASP A 199 15.93 -5.67 -19.95
N VAL A 200 15.86 -6.92 -19.45
CA VAL A 200 15.71 -7.22 -18.03
C VAL A 200 16.75 -8.26 -17.62
N ILE A 201 17.43 -8.01 -16.51
CA ILE A 201 18.42 -8.94 -15.95
C ILE A 201 17.99 -9.31 -14.54
N MET A 202 17.86 -10.61 -14.26
CA MET A 202 17.66 -11.10 -12.90
C MET A 202 18.95 -11.73 -12.38
N VAL A 203 19.43 -11.23 -11.23
CA VAL A 203 20.60 -11.74 -10.52
C VAL A 203 20.12 -12.41 -9.24
N GLY A 204 20.26 -13.74 -9.16
CA GLY A 204 19.69 -14.55 -8.10
C GLY A 204 20.11 -14.10 -6.70
N GLU A 205 21.39 -13.82 -6.47
CA GLU A 205 21.88 -13.26 -5.20
C GLU A 205 23.11 -12.38 -5.41
N ASN A 206 23.15 -11.28 -4.66
CA ASN A 206 24.28 -10.36 -4.64
C ASN A 206 25.08 -10.55 -3.34
N ARG A 207 26.05 -11.49 -3.34
CA ARG A 207 26.86 -11.83 -2.16
C ARG A 207 28.14 -11.02 -2.02
N ASP A 208 28.73 -10.65 -3.15
CA ASP A 208 30.05 -10.03 -3.23
C ASP A 208 30.01 -8.66 -3.91
N LEU A 209 31.06 -7.89 -3.66
CA LEU A 209 31.21 -6.52 -4.15
C LEU A 209 31.20 -6.46 -5.68
N GLU A 210 31.88 -7.41 -6.33
CA GLU A 210 32.04 -7.45 -7.78
C GLU A 210 30.69 -7.66 -8.51
N THR A 211 29.84 -8.54 -7.98
CA THR A 211 28.49 -8.76 -8.49
C THR A 211 27.62 -7.52 -8.27
N MET A 212 27.73 -6.85 -7.12
CA MET A 212 26.97 -5.63 -6.82
C MET A 212 27.38 -4.46 -7.72
N GLU A 213 28.68 -4.25 -7.93
CA GLU A 213 29.19 -3.23 -8.85
C GLU A 213 28.66 -3.42 -10.28
N THR A 214 28.68 -4.67 -10.74
CA THR A 214 28.20 -4.99 -12.09
C THR A 214 26.67 -4.84 -12.17
N THR A 215 25.94 -5.18 -11.10
CA THR A 215 24.49 -5.01 -10.97
C THR A 215 24.09 -3.53 -11.03
N LEU A 216 24.77 -2.67 -10.26
CA LEU A 216 24.53 -1.22 -10.28
C LEU A 216 24.85 -0.62 -11.65
N THR A 217 25.96 -1.05 -12.27
CA THR A 217 26.33 -0.64 -13.63
C THR A 217 25.27 -1.02 -14.66
N ALA A 218 24.73 -2.24 -14.59
CA ALA A 218 23.66 -2.71 -15.47
C ALA A 218 22.39 -1.85 -15.31
N ALA A 219 22.01 -1.55 -14.07
CA ALA A 219 20.84 -0.71 -13.78
C ALA A 219 21.03 0.75 -14.26
N GLU A 220 22.26 1.29 -14.15
CA GLU A 220 22.61 2.64 -14.62
C GLU A 220 22.62 2.76 -16.14
N THR A 221 22.93 1.68 -16.85
CA THR A 221 23.00 1.63 -18.32
C THR A 221 21.66 1.38 -19.01
N GLY A 222 20.55 1.53 -18.27
CA GLY A 222 19.20 1.50 -18.83
C GLY A 222 18.49 0.15 -18.79
N HIS A 223 19.07 -0.86 -18.15
CA HIS A 223 18.43 -2.16 -17.96
C HIS A 223 17.53 -2.14 -16.72
N LEU A 224 16.44 -2.91 -16.72
CA LEU A 224 15.75 -3.27 -15.49
C LEU A 224 16.48 -4.43 -14.83
N VAL A 225 17.00 -4.23 -13.63
CA VAL A 225 17.72 -5.26 -12.88
C VAL A 225 16.91 -5.68 -11.67
N LEU A 226 16.63 -6.99 -11.57
CA LEU A 226 15.96 -7.62 -10.45
C LEU A 226 16.98 -8.41 -9.65
N THR A 227 17.02 -8.27 -8.34
CA THR A 227 17.95 -9.05 -7.51
C THR A 227 17.40 -9.39 -6.14
N THR A 228 18.07 -10.32 -5.45
CA THR A 228 17.82 -10.57 -4.03
C THR A 228 18.98 -10.23 -3.11
N LEU A 229 18.62 -9.91 -1.85
CA LEU A 229 19.50 -9.85 -0.69
C LEU A 229 18.83 -10.55 0.51
N HIS A 230 19.59 -10.84 1.56
CA HIS A 230 19.12 -11.52 2.78
C HIS A 230 18.86 -10.58 3.97
N THR A 231 18.63 -9.29 3.70
CA THR A 231 18.24 -8.28 4.67
C THR A 231 16.74 -8.34 4.97
N ASN A 232 16.32 -7.78 6.11
CA ASN A 232 14.95 -7.88 6.61
C ASN A 232 14.12 -6.59 6.45
N SER A 233 14.75 -5.48 6.05
CA SER A 233 14.08 -4.20 5.81
C SER A 233 14.73 -3.42 4.68
N ALA A 234 14.01 -2.45 4.13
CA ALA A 234 14.48 -1.59 3.06
C ALA A 234 15.69 -0.74 3.49
N ALA A 235 15.63 -0.17 4.71
CA ALA A 235 16.74 0.57 5.29
C ALA A 235 18.01 -0.30 5.44
N GLN A 236 17.86 -1.49 6.02
CA GLN A 236 18.99 -2.43 6.18
C GLN A 236 19.56 -2.87 4.83
N THR A 237 18.71 -3.00 3.80
CA THR A 237 19.14 -3.34 2.44
C THR A 237 20.06 -2.26 1.86
N ILE A 238 19.67 -1.00 2.02
CA ILE A 238 20.46 0.14 1.54
C ILE A 238 21.79 0.24 2.28
N ASP A 239 21.76 0.16 3.62
CA ASP A 239 22.99 0.15 4.43
C ASP A 239 23.91 -1.01 4.04
N ARG A 240 23.36 -2.22 3.88
CA ARG A 240 24.13 -3.40 3.51
C ARG A 240 24.86 -3.24 2.19
N ILE A 241 24.22 -2.63 1.18
CA ILE A 241 24.85 -2.37 -0.12
C ILE A 241 25.99 -1.38 0.04
N ILE A 242 25.79 -0.30 0.78
CA ILE A 242 26.81 0.73 1.02
C ILE A 242 28.00 0.14 1.79
N ASP A 243 27.74 -0.69 2.80
CA ASP A 243 28.75 -1.31 3.66
C ASP A 243 29.60 -2.39 2.96
N MET A 244 29.20 -2.85 1.77
CA MET A 244 30.04 -3.72 0.93
C MET A 244 31.25 -2.96 0.36
N TYR A 245 31.18 -1.63 0.31
CA TYR A 245 32.22 -0.79 -0.28
C TYR A 245 33.18 -0.21 0.76
N PRO A 246 34.46 0.01 0.39
CA PRO A 246 35.39 0.79 1.19
C PRO A 246 34.86 2.18 1.53
N ALA A 247 35.21 2.70 2.71
CA ALA A 247 34.67 3.94 3.28
C ALA A 247 34.80 5.16 2.33
N GLU A 248 35.88 5.23 1.57
CA GLU A 248 36.15 6.28 0.58
C GLU A 248 35.20 6.24 -0.63
N GLN A 249 34.61 5.08 -0.95
CA GLN A 249 33.70 4.89 -2.08
C GLN A 249 32.22 4.97 -1.67
N GLN A 250 31.90 4.85 -0.38
CA GLN A 250 30.53 4.81 0.11
C GLN A 250 29.69 6.02 -0.29
N ARG A 251 30.28 7.22 -0.37
CA ARG A 251 29.56 8.42 -0.83
C ARG A 251 29.15 8.30 -2.30
N GLN A 252 30.05 7.80 -3.14
CA GLN A 252 29.79 7.62 -4.57
C GLN A 252 28.71 6.58 -4.80
N VAL A 253 28.80 5.43 -4.13
CA VAL A 253 27.83 4.33 -4.26
C VAL A 253 26.45 4.76 -3.76
N ARG A 254 26.38 5.50 -2.66
CA ARG A 254 25.14 6.09 -2.15
C ARG A 254 24.50 7.00 -3.18
N GLN A 255 25.30 7.83 -3.86
CA GLN A 255 24.82 8.67 -4.95
C GLN A 255 24.34 7.81 -6.14
N GLN A 256 25.10 6.81 -6.57
CA GLN A 256 24.71 5.91 -7.66
C GLN A 256 23.39 5.18 -7.33
N LEU A 257 23.30 4.55 -6.16
CA LEU A 257 22.12 3.84 -5.67
C LEU A 257 20.89 4.76 -5.64
N SER A 258 21.04 6.02 -5.21
CA SER A 258 19.93 6.97 -5.19
C SER A 258 19.33 7.30 -6.57
N HIS A 259 20.09 7.09 -7.65
CA HIS A 259 19.63 7.30 -9.03
C HIS A 259 19.04 6.04 -9.65
N VAL A 260 19.62 4.87 -9.37
CA VAL A 260 19.21 3.61 -10.03
C VAL A 260 18.13 2.85 -9.28
N LEU A 261 18.05 2.97 -7.94
CA LEU A 261 17.06 2.25 -7.15
C LEU A 261 15.63 2.64 -7.60
N GLN A 262 14.78 1.65 -7.78
CA GLN A 262 13.35 1.81 -8.08
C GLN A 262 12.49 1.34 -6.92
N ALA A 263 12.82 0.20 -6.33
CA ALA A 263 12.10 -0.33 -5.18
C ALA A 263 12.92 -1.31 -4.34
N VAL A 264 12.58 -1.41 -3.06
CA VAL A 264 12.99 -2.50 -2.17
C VAL A 264 11.75 -3.15 -1.58
N VAL A 265 11.64 -4.48 -1.70
CA VAL A 265 10.53 -5.29 -1.22
C VAL A 265 11.06 -6.29 -0.21
N SER A 266 10.82 -6.08 1.08
CA SER A 266 11.30 -6.98 2.14
C SER A 266 10.19 -7.93 2.56
N MET A 267 10.44 -9.24 2.48
CA MET A 267 9.42 -10.27 2.65
C MET A 267 9.66 -11.15 3.87
N GLN A 268 8.57 -11.54 4.53
CA GLN A 268 8.54 -12.58 5.56
C GLN A 268 7.27 -13.43 5.41
N LEU A 269 7.37 -14.73 5.71
CA LEU A 269 6.20 -15.62 5.74
C LEU A 269 5.69 -15.78 7.18
N VAL A 270 4.38 -15.68 7.35
CA VAL A 270 3.68 -15.83 8.64
C VAL A 270 2.60 -16.91 8.50
N GLU A 271 2.43 -17.73 9.53
CA GLU A 271 1.36 -18.74 9.56
C GLU A 271 -0.02 -18.10 9.57
N ARG A 272 -0.92 -18.61 8.73
CA ARG A 272 -2.32 -18.20 8.69
C ARG A 272 -3.05 -18.66 9.95
N ALA A 273 -4.01 -17.85 10.40
CA ALA A 273 -4.82 -18.14 11.59
C ALA A 273 -5.66 -19.43 11.45
N ASP A 274 -6.03 -19.80 10.22
CA ASP A 274 -6.79 -21.01 9.91
C ASP A 274 -5.92 -22.28 9.78
N GLY A 275 -4.59 -22.16 9.87
CA GLY A 275 -3.65 -23.26 9.69
C GLY A 275 -3.54 -23.81 8.27
N SER A 276 -4.12 -23.14 7.26
CA SER A 276 -4.10 -23.59 5.85
C SER A 276 -2.72 -23.46 5.21
N GLY A 277 -1.82 -22.66 5.78
CA GLY A 277 -0.46 -22.50 5.30
C GLY A 277 0.18 -21.19 5.75
N LEU A 278 1.02 -20.64 4.88
CA LEU A 278 1.75 -19.40 5.10
C LEU A 278 1.15 -18.27 4.25
N VAL A 279 1.29 -17.03 4.71
CA VAL A 279 1.01 -15.79 3.97
C VAL A 279 2.21 -14.86 4.03
N ALA A 280 2.44 -14.08 2.98
CA ALA A 280 3.53 -13.11 2.95
C ALA A 280 3.12 -11.80 3.63
N ALA A 281 3.90 -11.38 4.62
CA ALA A 281 3.95 -9.99 5.08
C ALA A 281 5.08 -9.28 4.32
N VAL A 282 4.80 -8.06 3.82
CA VAL A 282 5.68 -7.39 2.87
C VAL A 282 5.87 -5.92 3.20
N GLU A 283 7.11 -5.49 3.37
CA GLU A 283 7.51 -4.08 3.40
C GLU A 283 7.86 -3.61 1.98
N ILE A 284 7.40 -2.43 1.58
CA ILE A 284 7.56 -1.89 0.23
C ILE A 284 8.06 -0.44 0.31
N LEU A 285 9.29 -0.23 -0.14
CA LEU A 285 9.88 1.08 -0.38
C LEU A 285 9.91 1.33 -1.90
N ARG A 286 9.42 2.49 -2.36
CA ARG A 286 9.61 2.95 -3.75
C ARG A 286 10.52 4.17 -3.80
N ALA A 287 11.33 4.28 -4.83
CA ALA A 287 12.25 5.40 -5.00
C ALA A 287 11.50 6.64 -5.52
N THR A 288 11.02 7.46 -4.59
CA THR A 288 10.52 8.82 -4.87
C THR A 288 11.67 9.82 -4.85
N PRO A 289 11.49 11.05 -5.38
CA PRO A 289 12.51 12.10 -5.25
C PRO A 289 12.96 12.33 -3.80
N ARG A 290 12.05 12.17 -2.82
CA ARG A 290 12.37 12.26 -1.40
C ARG A 290 13.21 11.09 -0.91
N ILE A 291 12.83 9.85 -1.23
CA ILE A 291 13.62 8.66 -0.89
C ILE A 291 15.02 8.74 -1.50
N SER A 292 15.13 9.10 -2.78
CA SER A 292 16.43 9.30 -3.45
C SER A 292 17.27 10.37 -2.74
N LYS A 293 16.65 11.47 -2.27
CA LYS A 293 17.38 12.48 -1.50
C LYS A 293 17.85 11.94 -0.15
N LEU A 294 17.00 11.26 0.61
CA LEU A 294 17.36 10.66 1.90
C LEU A 294 18.52 9.67 1.76
N ILE A 295 18.50 8.83 0.72
CA ILE A 295 19.61 7.92 0.41
C ILE A 295 20.87 8.72 0.15
N ARG A 296 20.84 9.70 -0.77
CA ARG A 296 21.99 10.52 -1.17
C ARG A 296 22.64 11.27 -0.01
N ASP A 297 21.82 11.85 0.87
CA ASP A 297 22.27 12.63 2.04
C ASP A 297 22.71 11.71 3.19
N GLY A 298 22.32 10.44 3.13
CA GLY A 298 22.67 9.41 4.10
C GLY A 298 21.77 9.32 5.32
N ASN A 299 20.58 9.88 5.24
CA ASN A 299 19.57 9.87 6.29
C ASN A 299 18.71 8.59 6.21
N ILE A 300 19.34 7.42 6.27
CA ILE A 300 18.67 6.13 6.08
C ILE A 300 17.63 5.86 7.19
N GLY A 301 17.84 6.39 8.39
CA GLY A 301 16.88 6.28 9.50
C GLY A 301 15.52 6.95 9.25
N GLU A 302 15.44 7.93 8.34
CA GLU A 302 14.18 8.61 8.00
C GLU A 302 13.33 7.83 6.97
N LEU A 303 13.87 6.77 6.35
CA LEU A 303 13.15 6.01 5.31
C LEU A 303 11.89 5.34 5.85
N GLN A 304 11.92 4.87 7.10
CA GLN A 304 10.77 4.20 7.71
C GLN A 304 9.58 5.17 7.84
N GLU A 305 9.81 6.35 8.43
CA GLU A 305 8.77 7.38 8.59
C GLU A 305 8.22 7.83 7.23
N GLU A 306 9.08 7.95 6.21
CA GLU A 306 8.64 8.31 4.87
C GLU A 306 7.78 7.23 4.20
N MET A 307 8.11 5.94 4.41
CA MET A 307 7.25 4.83 3.96
C MET A 307 5.88 4.87 4.63
N GLU A 308 5.84 5.11 5.96
CA GLU A 308 4.59 5.15 6.73
C GLU A 308 3.63 6.24 6.22
N ARG A 309 4.18 7.35 5.74
CA ARG A 309 3.41 8.50 5.22
C ARG A 309 3.03 8.35 3.74
N SER A 310 3.79 7.56 2.98
CA SER A 310 3.66 7.47 1.51
C SER A 310 2.72 6.36 1.03
N VAL A 311 1.84 5.86 1.91
CA VAL A 311 0.94 4.74 1.62
C VAL A 311 -0.05 5.06 0.50
N SER A 312 -0.84 6.14 0.60
CA SER A 312 -1.92 6.44 -0.38
C SER A 312 -1.39 6.69 -1.81
N TYR A 313 -0.32 7.47 -1.95
CA TYR A 313 0.15 7.95 -3.26
C TYR A 313 1.16 7.03 -3.93
N HIS A 314 2.07 6.43 -3.15
CA HIS A 314 3.15 5.62 -3.68
C HIS A 314 2.97 4.13 -3.38
N ARG A 315 1.91 3.74 -2.65
CA ARG A 315 1.66 2.36 -2.20
C ARG A 315 2.86 1.75 -1.49
N MET A 316 3.58 2.60 -0.76
CA MET A 316 4.57 2.13 0.20
C MET A 316 3.86 1.55 1.42
N GLN A 317 4.55 0.68 2.14
CA GLN A 317 4.10 0.21 3.43
C GLN A 317 5.26 -0.32 4.24
N THR A 318 5.26 -0.10 5.55
CA THR A 318 6.21 -0.76 6.45
C THR A 318 5.80 -2.20 6.74
N MET A 319 6.73 -3.01 7.25
CA MET A 319 6.41 -4.36 7.70
C MET A 319 5.26 -4.36 8.74
N ASN A 320 5.27 -3.41 9.69
CA ASN A 320 4.20 -3.29 10.69
C ASN A 320 2.84 -2.92 10.07
N GLN A 321 2.81 -2.06 9.06
CA GLN A 321 1.58 -1.74 8.32
C GLN A 321 1.03 -2.98 7.58
N SER A 322 1.91 -3.78 6.95
CA SER A 322 1.51 -5.03 6.30
C SER A 322 0.97 -6.07 7.31
N LEU A 323 1.65 -6.26 8.44
CA LEU A 323 1.20 -7.15 9.51
C LEU A 323 -0.13 -6.68 10.11
N ALA A 324 -0.31 -5.37 10.29
CA ALA A 324 -1.56 -4.81 10.75
C ALA A 324 -2.71 -5.08 9.76
N ALA A 325 -2.46 -4.96 8.45
CA ALA A 325 -3.44 -5.31 7.42
C ALA A 325 -3.88 -6.77 7.52
N LEU A 326 -2.92 -7.69 7.64
CA LEU A 326 -3.21 -9.12 7.77
C LEU A 326 -4.01 -9.47 9.04
N VAL A 327 -3.80 -8.75 10.15
CA VAL A 327 -4.58 -8.93 11.39
C VAL A 327 -5.99 -8.38 11.24
N VAL A 328 -6.14 -7.17 10.68
CA VAL A 328 -7.46 -6.54 10.46
C VAL A 328 -8.31 -7.39 9.53
N ASN A 329 -7.71 -7.95 8.48
CA ASN A 329 -8.36 -8.87 7.54
C ASN A 329 -8.52 -10.30 8.09
N ARG A 330 -8.17 -10.55 9.36
CA ARG A 330 -8.31 -11.84 10.06
C ARG A 330 -7.54 -13.01 9.41
N VAL A 331 -6.51 -12.71 8.63
CA VAL A 331 -5.68 -13.72 7.97
C VAL A 331 -4.67 -14.32 8.93
N ILE A 332 -4.12 -13.50 9.84
CA ILE A 332 -3.19 -13.93 10.89
C ILE A 332 -3.71 -13.49 12.26
N THR A 333 -3.27 -14.16 13.32
CA THR A 333 -3.61 -13.73 14.68
C THR A 333 -2.72 -12.57 15.13
N ARG A 334 -3.22 -11.75 16.05
CA ARG A 334 -2.44 -10.66 16.67
C ARG A 334 -1.15 -11.16 17.32
N GLU A 335 -1.18 -12.35 17.93
CA GLU A 335 0.00 -12.99 18.54
C GLU A 335 1.07 -13.30 17.49
N ARG A 336 0.70 -13.94 16.37
CA ARG A 336 1.64 -14.23 15.27
C ARG A 336 2.21 -12.93 14.67
N ALA A 337 1.38 -11.90 14.53
CA ALA A 337 1.81 -10.60 14.01
C ALA A 337 2.85 -9.92 14.93
N LEU A 338 2.64 -9.96 16.25
CA LEU A 338 3.60 -9.40 17.22
C LEU A 338 4.92 -10.18 17.24
N GLU A 339 4.90 -11.51 17.09
CA GLU A 339 6.12 -12.32 16.98
C GLU A 339 6.90 -12.04 15.69
N ALA A 340 6.20 -11.76 14.59
CA ALA A 340 6.80 -11.46 13.30
C ALA A 340 7.28 -10.01 13.16
N SER A 341 6.88 -9.12 14.07
CA SER A 341 7.11 -7.68 13.96
C SER A 341 8.55 -7.27 14.28
N PRO A 342 9.18 -6.38 13.49
CA PRO A 342 10.46 -5.77 13.85
C PRO A 342 10.34 -4.80 15.04
N ASN A 343 9.16 -4.21 15.27
CA ASN A 343 8.87 -3.38 16.44
C ASN A 343 7.46 -3.69 16.96
N PRO A 344 7.33 -4.67 17.88
CA PRO A 344 6.02 -5.10 18.38
C PRO A 344 5.26 -4.02 19.15
N GLY A 345 5.96 -3.05 19.77
CA GLY A 345 5.34 -1.95 20.50
C GLY A 345 4.57 -1.01 19.58
N ASP A 346 5.21 -0.61 18.47
CA ASP A 346 4.57 0.24 17.46
C ASP A 346 3.41 -0.50 16.76
N LEU A 347 3.59 -1.79 16.47
CA LEU A 347 2.52 -2.61 15.91
C LEU A 347 1.31 -2.71 16.85
N ASP A 348 1.52 -2.92 18.15
CA ASP A 348 0.42 -2.96 19.11
C ASP A 348 -0.34 -1.64 19.15
N LEU A 349 0.36 -0.51 19.18
CA LEU A 349 -0.26 0.82 19.14
C LEU A 349 -1.07 1.02 17.86
N LEU A 350 -0.52 0.64 16.70
CA LEU A 350 -1.19 0.69 15.41
C LEU A 350 -2.47 -0.17 15.40
N LEU A 351 -2.38 -1.42 15.87
CA LEU A 351 -3.52 -2.33 15.96
C LEU A 351 -4.61 -1.80 16.88
N ARG A 352 -4.26 -1.23 18.04
CA ARG A 352 -5.24 -0.61 18.94
C ARG A 352 -5.97 0.54 18.27
N LYS A 353 -5.25 1.41 17.55
CA LYS A 353 -5.85 2.52 16.80
C LYS A 353 -6.82 2.02 15.73
N LEU A 354 -6.42 1.00 14.96
CA LEU A 354 -7.23 0.43 13.88
C LEU A 354 -8.48 -0.30 14.41
N LEU A 355 -8.31 -1.17 15.40
CA LEU A 355 -9.41 -1.97 15.96
C LEU A 355 -10.39 -1.13 16.80
N TYR A 356 -9.92 -0.05 17.43
CA TYR A 356 -10.81 0.90 18.11
C TYR A 356 -11.68 1.68 17.11
N SER A 357 -11.11 2.07 15.97
CA SER A 357 -11.84 2.78 14.91
C SER A 357 -12.90 1.87 14.25
N ALA A 358 -12.56 0.60 14.00
CA ALA A 358 -13.49 -0.38 13.41
C ALA A 358 -14.72 -0.70 14.28
N ASN A 359 -14.62 -0.53 15.61
CA ASN A 359 -15.77 -0.71 16.52
C ASN A 359 -16.66 0.55 16.63
N ALA A 360 -16.28 1.67 16.00
CA ALA A 360 -17.04 2.92 16.03
C ALA A 360 -17.96 3.11 14.81
N THR A 361 -17.78 2.32 13.74
CA THR A 361 -18.50 2.46 12.47
C THR A 361 -19.22 1.16 12.08
N ASP A 362 -20.46 0.97 12.58
CA ASP A 362 -21.43 0.02 12.01
C ASP A 362 -22.02 0.61 10.71
N ALA A 363 -21.28 0.52 9.60
CA ALA A 363 -21.81 0.84 8.27
C ALA A 363 -21.62 -0.35 7.32
N PRO A 364 -22.69 -0.85 6.68
CA PRO A 364 -22.57 -1.94 5.72
C PRO A 364 -22.04 -1.39 4.39
N GLY A 365 -20.81 -1.77 4.03
CA GLY A 365 -20.17 -1.45 2.75
C GLY A 365 -19.97 -2.69 1.90
N GLU A 366 -20.28 -2.56 0.61
CA GLU A 366 -20.23 -3.59 -0.44
C GLU A 366 -18.88 -4.34 -0.49
N GLU A 367 -18.95 -5.67 -0.61
CA GLU A 367 -17.81 -6.57 -0.82
C GLU A 367 -17.18 -6.31 -2.20
N GLN A 368 -16.26 -5.33 -2.29
CA GLN A 368 -15.33 -5.24 -3.40
C GLN A 368 -14.20 -6.26 -3.19
N GLU A 369 -14.14 -7.26 -4.08
CA GLU A 369 -13.14 -8.35 -4.11
C GLU A 369 -11.73 -7.86 -3.71
N MET A 370 -11.12 -8.55 -2.75
CA MET A 370 -9.80 -8.23 -2.21
C MET A 370 -8.69 -8.77 -3.10
N ALA A 371 -7.81 -7.89 -3.61
CA ALA A 371 -6.64 -8.29 -4.40
C ALA A 371 -5.48 -8.82 -3.53
N SER A 372 -5.30 -8.28 -2.31
CA SER A 372 -4.32 -8.76 -1.33
C SER A 372 -4.69 -8.35 0.09
N ASP A 373 -4.63 -9.30 1.03
CA ASP A 373 -4.89 -9.04 2.46
C ASP A 373 -3.73 -8.32 3.16
N ALA A 374 -2.55 -8.29 2.53
CA ALA A 374 -1.33 -7.68 3.06
C ALA A 374 -1.14 -6.21 2.61
N ASP A 375 -2.02 -5.68 1.76
CA ASP A 375 -1.96 -4.31 1.22
C ASP A 375 -2.60 -3.31 2.18
N PHE A 376 -1.75 -2.52 2.85
CA PHE A 376 -2.19 -1.51 3.81
C PHE A 376 -2.83 -0.27 3.15
N SER A 377 -2.64 -0.08 1.83
CA SER A 377 -3.13 1.11 1.13
C SER A 377 -4.64 1.26 1.13
N ARG A 378 -5.39 0.16 1.23
CA ARG A 378 -6.86 0.19 1.34
C ARG A 378 -7.31 0.65 2.73
N ILE A 379 -6.70 0.10 3.78
CA ILE A 379 -6.98 0.49 5.17
C ILE A 379 -6.67 1.98 5.36
N HIS A 380 -5.52 2.43 4.87
CA HIS A 380 -5.15 3.85 4.94
C HIS A 380 -6.14 4.75 4.19
N ARG A 381 -6.58 4.35 2.99
CA ARG A 381 -7.61 5.10 2.23
C ARG A 381 -8.95 5.18 2.97
N LEU A 382 -9.39 4.09 3.62
CA LEU A 382 -10.60 4.10 4.44
C LEU A 382 -10.48 5.08 5.61
N MET A 383 -9.35 5.05 6.34
CA MET A 383 -9.09 6.01 7.42
C MET A 383 -9.04 7.46 6.93
N GLU A 384 -8.51 7.70 5.73
CA GLU A 384 -8.46 9.01 5.11
C GLU A 384 -9.87 9.53 4.76
N ILE A 385 -10.75 8.65 4.26
CA ILE A 385 -12.16 8.96 3.98
C ILE A 385 -12.92 9.25 5.28
N GLU A 386 -12.77 8.42 6.31
CA GLU A 386 -13.39 8.66 7.62
C GLU A 386 -12.98 10.02 8.19
N ARG A 387 -11.68 10.33 8.17
CA ARG A 387 -11.16 11.63 8.64
C ARG A 387 -11.76 12.80 7.85
N LEU A 388 -11.86 12.70 6.53
CA LEU A 388 -12.46 13.74 5.69
C LEU A 388 -13.96 13.89 5.95
N TYR A 389 -14.65 12.79 6.25
CA TYR A 389 -16.06 12.81 6.62
C TYR A 389 -16.28 13.52 7.97
N ASP A 390 -15.46 13.23 8.97
CA ASP A 390 -15.51 13.90 10.28
C ASP A 390 -15.22 15.40 10.16
N GLU A 391 -14.17 15.79 9.41
CA GLU A 391 -13.87 17.19 9.12
C GLU A 391 -15.04 17.90 8.40
N LEU A 392 -15.71 17.19 7.49
CA LEU A 392 -16.89 17.72 6.79
C LEU A 392 -18.08 17.88 7.75
N GLN A 393 -18.30 16.93 8.66
CA GLN A 393 -19.35 17.02 9.68
C GLN A 393 -19.09 18.20 10.63
N GLU A 394 -17.86 18.38 11.10
CA GLU A 394 -17.50 19.52 11.97
C GLU A 394 -17.73 20.86 11.25
N ARG A 395 -17.27 20.98 9.99
CA ARG A 395 -17.54 22.17 9.18
C ARG A 395 -19.04 22.42 8.97
N HIS A 396 -19.82 21.36 8.76
CA HIS A 396 -21.26 21.48 8.60
C HIS A 396 -21.94 21.93 9.88
N GLN A 397 -21.56 21.37 11.04
CA GLN A 397 -22.06 21.79 12.35
C GLN A 397 -21.71 23.25 12.66
N GLN A 398 -20.48 23.67 12.38
CA GLN A 398 -20.07 25.08 12.53
C GLN A 398 -20.91 26.00 11.63
N ALA A 399 -21.11 25.63 10.36
CA ALA A 399 -21.91 26.42 9.43
C ALA A 399 -23.40 26.46 9.80
N ILE A 400 -23.94 25.43 10.46
CA ILE A 400 -25.30 25.46 11.04
C ILE A 400 -25.33 26.43 12.22
N ALA A 401 -24.39 26.31 13.16
CA ALA A 401 -24.33 27.14 14.35
C ALA A 401 -24.19 28.64 14.02
N GLU A 402 -23.38 29.00 13.02
CA GLU A 402 -23.26 30.38 12.53
C GLU A 402 -24.57 30.90 11.93
N ARG A 403 -25.29 30.08 11.15
CA ARG A 403 -26.58 30.44 10.56
C ARG A 403 -27.65 30.60 11.63
N ASP A 404 -27.71 29.70 12.61
CA ASP A 404 -28.65 29.78 13.72
C ASP A 404 -28.41 31.04 14.57
N ALA A 405 -27.14 31.38 14.85
CA ALA A 405 -26.78 32.62 15.52
C ALA A 405 -27.24 33.86 14.73
N ARG A 406 -27.07 33.86 13.40
CA ARG A 406 -27.53 34.96 12.54
C ARG A 406 -29.05 35.06 12.48
N ILE A 407 -29.77 33.94 12.47
CA ILE A 407 -31.24 33.91 12.55
C ILE A 407 -31.70 34.53 13.88
N ALA A 408 -31.08 34.15 15.00
CA ALA A 408 -31.41 34.69 16.31
C ALA A 408 -31.17 36.21 16.39
N GLU A 409 -30.06 36.70 15.82
CA GLU A 409 -29.77 38.14 15.73
C GLU A 409 -30.82 38.89 14.91
N LEU A 410 -31.19 38.37 13.74
CA LEU A 410 -32.23 38.96 12.89
C LEU A 410 -33.61 38.94 13.56
N GLN A 411 -33.94 37.87 14.30
CA GLN A 411 -35.17 37.80 15.10
C GLN A 411 -35.20 38.88 16.19
N ALA A 412 -34.09 39.07 16.92
CA ALA A 412 -33.98 40.13 17.91
C ALA A 412 -34.16 41.53 17.30
N GLN A 413 -33.58 41.78 16.12
CA GLN A 413 -33.77 43.04 15.39
C GLN A 413 -35.23 43.24 14.94
N LEU A 414 -35.87 42.19 14.43
CA LEU A 414 -37.28 42.23 14.04
C LEU A 414 -38.19 42.53 15.24
N ASP A 415 -37.92 41.93 16.40
CA ASP A 415 -38.69 42.16 17.61
C ASP A 415 -38.49 43.57 18.16
N GLN A 416 -37.28 44.13 18.08
CA GLN A 416 -37.03 45.55 18.40
C GLN A 416 -37.82 46.50 17.48
N LEU A 417 -37.81 46.24 16.17
CA LEU A 417 -38.56 47.05 15.22
C LEU A 417 -40.07 46.96 15.45
N ARG A 418 -40.60 45.76 15.72
CA ARG A 418 -42.02 45.55 16.05
C ARG A 418 -42.44 46.30 17.31
N ASN A 419 -41.61 46.28 18.36
CA ASN A 419 -41.89 47.01 19.59
C ASN A 419 -41.86 48.53 19.38
N ALA A 420 -40.92 49.04 18.57
CA ALA A 420 -40.85 50.45 18.22
C ALA A 420 -42.08 50.92 17.40
N ASP A 421 -42.56 50.10 16.47
CA ASP A 421 -43.75 50.39 15.66
C ASP A 421 -45.02 50.43 16.54
N ALA A 422 -45.14 49.52 17.51
CA ALA A 422 -46.22 49.51 18.49
C ALA A 422 -46.24 50.75 19.40
N GLU A 423 -45.06 51.25 19.81
CA GLU A 423 -44.95 52.51 20.56
C GLU A 423 -45.32 53.72 19.69
N GLN A 424 -44.92 53.75 18.42
CA GLN A 424 -45.29 54.81 17.49
C GLN A 424 -46.81 54.84 17.23
N ASP A 425 -47.44 53.68 17.05
CA ASP A 425 -48.88 53.56 16.87
C ASP A 425 -49.68 54.04 18.09
N GLN A 426 -49.22 53.73 19.31
CA GLN A 426 -49.83 54.26 20.53
C GLN A 426 -49.72 55.78 20.61
N ARG A 427 -48.57 56.34 20.26
CA ARG A 427 -48.32 57.78 20.31
C ARG A 427 -49.14 58.54 19.26
N LEU A 428 -49.34 57.96 18.07
CA LEU A 428 -50.19 58.52 17.03
C LEU A 428 -51.66 58.57 17.47
N ARG A 429 -52.17 57.51 18.10
CA ARG A 429 -53.54 57.48 18.66
C ARG A 429 -53.74 58.54 19.74
N ALA A 430 -52.78 58.68 20.66
CA ALA A 430 -52.84 59.69 21.71
C ALA A 430 -52.90 61.14 21.14
N LEU A 431 -52.10 61.43 20.11
CA LEU A 431 -52.11 62.73 19.43
C LEU A 431 -53.40 62.98 18.65
N GLN A 432 -53.99 61.95 18.05
CA GLN A 432 -55.28 62.04 17.37
C GLN A 432 -56.42 62.33 18.35
N ASP A 433 -56.44 61.63 19.50
CA ASP A 433 -57.42 61.86 20.55
C ASP A 433 -57.31 63.29 21.14
N GLU A 434 -56.09 63.77 21.34
CA GLU A 434 -55.83 65.13 21.82
C GLU A 434 -56.26 66.19 20.81
N ARG A 435 -55.93 66.00 19.51
CA ARG A 435 -56.42 66.85 18.42
C ARG A 435 -57.94 66.92 18.40
N ASP A 436 -58.62 65.78 18.52
CA ASP A 436 -60.09 65.70 18.44
C ASP A 436 -60.78 66.30 19.67
N ARG A 437 -60.11 66.31 20.83
CA ARG A 437 -60.57 67.07 22.01
C ARG A 437 -60.45 68.56 21.79
N ILE A 438 -59.31 69.04 21.29
CA ILE A 438 -59.08 70.46 21.03
C ILE A 438 -60.04 70.98 19.96
N ALA A 439 -60.25 70.22 18.88
CA ALA A 439 -61.20 70.59 17.82
C ALA A 439 -62.63 70.77 18.36
N ARG A 440 -63.11 69.83 19.19
CA ARG A 440 -64.44 69.92 19.82
C ARG A 440 -64.57 71.10 20.78
N ALA A 441 -63.53 71.40 21.56
CA ALA A 441 -63.52 72.56 22.44
C ALA A 441 -63.56 73.88 21.65
N MET A 442 -62.81 73.95 20.54
CA MET A 442 -62.80 75.10 19.63
C MET A 442 -64.14 75.31 18.92
N GLU A 443 -64.81 74.25 18.50
CA GLU A 443 -66.17 74.32 17.93
C GLU A 443 -67.19 74.83 18.95
N ALA A 444 -67.16 74.31 20.18
CA ALA A 444 -68.02 74.77 21.26
C ALA A 444 -67.77 76.25 21.59
N GLN A 445 -66.51 76.67 21.64
CA GLN A 445 -66.13 78.06 21.90
C GLN A 445 -66.54 78.99 20.74
N ARG A 446 -66.40 78.55 19.48
CA ARG A 446 -66.88 79.30 18.31
C ARG A 446 -68.39 79.49 18.35
N ALA A 447 -69.15 78.43 18.64
CA ALA A 447 -70.61 78.51 18.78
C ALA A 447 -71.03 79.46 19.91
N GLU A 448 -70.30 79.46 21.04
CA GLU A 448 -70.52 80.39 22.14
C GLU A 448 -70.24 81.85 21.74
N TYR A 449 -69.14 82.10 21.01
CA TYR A 449 -68.81 83.42 20.49
C TYR A 449 -69.83 83.91 19.46
N GLU A 450 -70.27 83.06 18.54
CA GLU A 450 -71.31 83.39 17.55
C GLU A 450 -72.62 83.77 18.24
N ALA A 451 -73.07 82.99 19.23
CA ALA A 451 -74.25 83.32 20.02
C ALA A 451 -74.11 84.65 20.78
N LYS A 452 -72.90 84.97 21.25
CA LYS A 452 -72.60 86.24 21.95
C LYS A 452 -72.58 87.43 20.98
N ILE A 453 -72.05 87.24 19.77
CA ILE A 453 -72.07 88.22 18.69
C ILE A 453 -73.51 88.50 18.26
N GLU A 454 -74.35 87.46 18.08
CA GLU A 454 -75.77 87.64 17.75
C GLU A 454 -76.51 88.44 18.82
N ARG A 455 -76.30 88.13 20.11
CA ARG A 455 -76.88 88.91 21.22
C ARG A 455 -76.42 90.36 21.22
N LEU A 456 -75.14 90.62 20.97
CA LEU A 456 -74.60 91.97 20.87
C LEU A 456 -75.19 92.73 19.67
N GLN A 457 -75.31 92.07 18.51
CA GLN A 457 -75.93 92.65 17.32
C GLN A 457 -77.42 92.95 17.54
N ALA A 458 -78.17 92.07 18.21
CA ALA A 458 -79.56 92.31 18.59
C ALA A 458 -79.67 93.53 19.53
N ARG A 459 -78.78 93.65 20.52
CA ARG A 459 -78.74 94.80 21.43
C ARG A 459 -78.38 96.11 20.73
N VAL A 460 -77.48 96.08 19.75
CA VAL A 460 -77.16 97.24 18.90
C VAL A 460 -78.37 97.67 18.08
N ARG A 461 -79.17 96.73 17.53
CA ARG A 461 -80.42 97.04 16.82
C ARG A 461 -81.48 97.66 17.73
N GLU A 462 -81.64 97.16 18.96
CA GLU A 462 -82.51 97.76 19.98
C GLU A 462 -82.08 99.20 20.35
N LEU A 463 -80.79 99.41 20.63
CA LEU A 463 -80.30 100.74 21.00
C LEU A 463 -80.37 101.76 19.84
N SER A 464 -80.19 101.29 18.59
CA SER A 464 -80.34 102.12 17.38
C SER A 464 -81.80 102.54 17.15
N THR A 465 -82.76 101.70 17.54
CA THR A 465 -84.20 102.03 17.47
C THR A 465 -84.64 102.95 18.62
N GLU A 466 -84.03 102.84 19.81
CA GLU A 466 -84.22 103.80 20.92
C GLU A 466 -83.63 105.20 20.63
N THR A 467 -82.51 105.29 19.88
CA THR A 467 -81.93 106.58 19.49
C THR A 467 -82.68 107.23 18.33
N ALA A 468 -83.26 106.45 17.41
CA ALA A 468 -84.14 106.96 16.35
C ALA A 468 -85.45 107.57 16.90
N GLY A 469 -85.89 107.18 18.11
CA GLY A 469 -87.09 107.72 18.77
C GLY A 469 -86.91 109.05 19.52
N ARG A 470 -85.68 109.55 19.69
CA ARG A 470 -85.39 110.80 20.45
C ARG A 470 -84.78 111.93 19.61
N GLY A 471 -84.64 111.76 18.30
CA GLY A 471 -84.03 112.74 17.38
C GLY A 471 -85.02 113.58 16.57
N GLY A 472 -86.14 114.03 17.15
CA GLY A 472 -87.22 114.71 16.42
C GLY A 472 -87.82 115.91 17.14
N LEU A 473 -87.01 116.81 17.68
CA LEU A 473 -87.48 118.09 18.26
C LEU A 473 -86.38 119.19 18.20
N PHE A 474 -85.84 119.48 17.01
CA PHE A 474 -85.33 120.81 16.62
C PHE A 474 -85.42 120.93 15.08
N ARG A 475 -86.32 121.79 14.60
CA ARG A 475 -86.62 122.10 13.18
C ARG A 475 -85.65 123.16 12.62
N ARG A 476 -85.12 122.94 11.41
CA ARG A 476 -85.26 123.86 10.25
C ARG A 476 -84.83 123.18 8.97
#